data_AF-A0A0C9ZI97-F1
#
_entry.id   AF-A0A0C9ZI97-F1
#
_cell.length_a   1.000
_cell.length_b   1.000
_cell.length_c   1.000
_cell.angle_alpha   90.00
_cell.angle_beta   90.00
_cell.angle_gamma   90.00
#
_symmetry.space_group_name_H-M   'P 1'
#
loop_
_entity.id
_entity.type
_entity.pdbx_description
1 polymer ?
#
loop_
_entity_poly.entity_id
_entity_poly.type
_entity_poly.pdbx_seq_one_letter_code
_entity_poly.pdbx_strand_id
1 'polypeptide(L)'
;MSQIRRVITSKPDIQLHPVHSRQAPQADDNSFFRPGGSGTWSKVDPSIVIDIAMKTVIGLGVIFIGGSLYVFWYKNNVLSKIEAAFDKTWDDAALVRLIKQELSRFDLLTPDLEHAGLQRLAERLFEVHPRRQEQDFVDSIVKGEMAGSYFLLVGPKGAGKSGMVFDAMLSIRNKGSVLVEAHPDLEVFRLRLGNALNYEFSEDMQAGLFQRPDPRSGGPAMDIERALDKLYEVAMRSGRRRPLVLVITKIQNFQNDNQGRNLLLQIQQYAERWAIRGIVTVVFTSDDVWPYTLLRKAATLMQVRSVQDLDWEMSKRTLLCRRPDAENVDSVVHVVGGRQSYLNMVSRASEMLQAAEDLLHLEKAWLENCLGLIPDCDNDEEVVIQQKWSLHCWTLLREFVRLYRAKQKESVDCWDPLKLPVIPAVCYLFHFLCAMLHAILTHLQWRCQQIMTRPDYLDELDRLDIIYIDMNSNVQPDSMLIFRAALDIIEREGFDELLEDVRCRIKEIENLRR
;
A
#
# COMPACT_ATOMS: atom_id res chain seq x y z
N MET A 1 52.57 27.08 16.16
CA MET A 1 51.72 26.09 15.48
C MET A 1 51.86 26.28 13.97
N SER A 2 53.04 26.21 13.35
CA SER A 2 53.88 25.01 13.18
C SER A 2 53.03 23.80 12.77
N GLN A 3 52.98 23.53 11.47
CA GLN A 3 53.56 22.32 10.84
C GLN A 3 52.41 21.40 10.38
N ILE A 4 52.31 20.85 9.17
CA ILE A 4 53.26 20.51 8.12
C ILE A 4 52.48 20.38 6.79
N ARG A 5 52.98 20.99 5.72
CA ARG A 5 52.72 20.60 4.32
C ARG A 5 54.00 20.88 3.53
N ARG A 6 54.69 19.82 3.12
CA ARG A 6 55.80 19.70 2.12
C ARG A 6 56.68 18.50 2.55
N VAL A 7 57.32 17.68 1.71
CA VAL A 7 57.32 17.39 0.27
C VAL A 7 58.41 16.30 0.10
N ILE A 8 58.16 15.28 -0.74
CA ILE A 8 59.12 14.64 -1.67
C ILE A 8 60.28 13.74 -1.13
N THR A 9 60.22 12.47 -1.58
CA THR A 9 61.28 11.49 -1.96
C THR A 9 62.41 11.12 -1.01
N SER A 10 62.59 9.81 -0.79
CA SER A 10 63.68 9.00 -1.39
C SER A 10 63.76 7.61 -0.75
N LYS A 11 63.98 6.59 -1.59
CA LYS A 11 64.46 5.24 -1.22
C LYS A 11 65.96 5.35 -0.86
N PRO A 12 66.53 4.42 -0.06
CA PRO A 12 67.28 3.36 -0.73
C PRO A 12 67.32 2.00 0.00
N ASP A 13 67.95 1.05 -0.70
CA ASP A 13 68.18 -0.37 -0.46
C ASP A 13 68.92 -0.71 0.85
N ILE A 14 68.84 -1.98 1.28
CA ILE A 14 70.00 -2.78 1.74
C ILE A 14 69.70 -4.28 1.62
N GLN A 15 70.75 -4.99 1.23
CA GLN A 15 70.84 -6.32 0.65
C GLN A 15 70.88 -7.48 1.66
N LEU A 16 70.74 -8.69 1.10
CA LEU A 16 70.65 -10.02 1.70
C LEU A 16 72.02 -10.66 2.11
N HIS A 17 71.90 -11.60 3.06
CA HIS A 17 72.70 -12.82 3.34
C HIS A 17 74.08 -12.71 4.05
N PRO A 18 74.63 -13.81 4.64
CA PRO A 18 74.06 -15.07 5.18
C PRO A 18 74.70 -15.52 6.54
N VAL A 19 74.09 -16.45 7.31
CA VAL A 19 74.86 -17.40 8.16
C VAL A 19 74.16 -18.77 8.24
N HIS A 20 74.99 -19.79 8.08
CA HIS A 20 74.73 -21.22 8.02
C HIS A 20 74.36 -21.90 9.36
N SER A 21 73.69 -23.04 9.17
CA SER A 21 73.83 -24.36 9.83
C SER A 21 73.40 -24.56 11.30
N ARG A 22 72.37 -25.41 11.46
CA ARG A 22 72.44 -26.64 12.26
C ARG A 22 71.40 -27.66 11.80
N GLN A 23 71.80 -28.93 11.85
CA GLN A 23 71.17 -30.10 11.25
C GLN A 23 69.92 -30.61 12.01
N ALA A 24 69.19 -31.45 11.27
CA ALA A 24 67.96 -32.21 11.52
C ALA A 24 67.75 -32.85 12.91
N PRO A 25 66.49 -33.25 13.18
CA PRO A 25 66.21 -34.68 13.14
C PRO A 25 65.10 -35.07 12.15
N GLN A 26 65.12 -36.36 11.83
CA GLN A 26 64.47 -37.07 10.73
C GLN A 26 62.95 -36.90 10.67
N ALA A 27 62.48 -36.79 9.42
CA ALA A 27 61.08 -36.93 9.04
C ALA A 27 60.79 -38.41 8.79
N ASP A 28 59.77 -38.93 9.46
CA ASP A 28 59.11 -40.16 9.06
C ASP A 28 58.08 -39.86 7.96
N ASP A 29 58.13 -40.72 6.96
CA ASP A 29 57.33 -40.77 5.75
C ASP A 29 55.82 -40.71 6.01
N ASN A 30 55.12 -39.92 5.20
CA ASN A 30 53.95 -40.40 4.47
C ASN A 30 53.56 -39.42 3.36
N SER A 31 54.00 -39.76 2.15
CA SER A 31 53.57 -39.14 0.91
C SER A 31 52.35 -39.87 0.36
N PHE A 32 51.25 -39.16 0.07
CA PHE A 32 50.16 -39.68 -0.75
C PHE A 32 49.64 -38.59 -1.70
N PHE A 33 49.96 -38.81 -2.99
CA PHE A 33 49.37 -38.25 -4.22
C PHE A 33 49.77 -36.83 -4.71
N ARG A 34 50.87 -36.80 -5.48
CA ARG A 34 50.98 -36.06 -6.75
C ARG A 34 50.76 -37.04 -7.91
N PRO A 35 49.97 -36.72 -8.96
CA PRO A 35 49.90 -37.54 -10.15
C PRO A 35 51.01 -37.11 -11.12
N GLY A 36 51.99 -37.99 -11.31
CA GLY A 36 53.06 -37.81 -12.28
C GLY A 36 53.96 -39.04 -12.30
N GLY A 37 53.71 -39.95 -13.25
CA GLY A 37 54.51 -41.16 -13.41
C GLY A 37 53.98 -42.05 -14.52
N SER A 38 54.59 -41.95 -15.69
CA SER A 38 54.51 -42.93 -16.78
C SER A 38 54.98 -44.29 -16.28
N GLY A 39 54.04 -45.24 -16.13
CA GLY A 39 54.30 -46.62 -15.72
C GLY A 39 53.43 -47.58 -16.51
N THR A 40 54.12 -48.40 -17.30
CA THR A 40 53.77 -49.71 -17.86
C THR A 40 52.35 -50.24 -17.57
N TRP A 41 51.53 -50.35 -18.62
CA TRP A 41 50.24 -51.05 -18.61
C TRP A 41 50.46 -52.56 -18.49
N SER A 42 50.66 -53.05 -17.26
CA SER A 42 50.46 -54.47 -16.95
C SER A 42 48.98 -54.73 -16.74
N LYS A 43 48.51 -55.83 -17.35
CA LYS A 43 47.12 -56.33 -17.41
C LYS A 43 46.33 -56.04 -16.13
N VAL A 44 45.43 -55.06 -16.21
CA VAL A 44 44.35 -54.90 -15.23
C VAL A 44 43.33 -55.98 -15.54
N ASP A 45 42.96 -56.79 -14.55
CA ASP A 45 41.91 -57.80 -14.72
C ASP A 45 40.61 -57.12 -15.17
N PRO A 46 39.97 -57.59 -16.25
CA PRO A 46 38.74 -56.99 -16.76
C PRO A 46 37.63 -56.92 -15.71
N SER A 47 37.62 -57.87 -14.76
CA SER A 47 36.66 -57.93 -13.65
C SER A 47 36.78 -56.75 -12.68
N ILE A 48 37.99 -56.26 -12.40
CA ILE A 48 38.23 -55.13 -11.49
C ILE A 48 37.79 -53.81 -12.13
N VAL A 49 38.05 -53.65 -13.43
CA VAL A 49 37.59 -52.47 -14.19
C VAL A 49 36.07 -52.45 -14.29
N ILE A 50 35.45 -53.61 -14.55
CA ILE A 50 33.99 -53.75 -14.60
C ILE A 50 33.36 -53.47 -13.23
N ASP A 51 33.95 -53.94 -12.13
CA ASP A 51 33.44 -53.70 -10.77
C ASP A 51 33.55 -52.22 -10.35
N ILE A 52 34.66 -51.55 -10.69
CA ILE A 52 34.82 -50.09 -10.48
C ILE A 52 33.83 -49.30 -11.33
N ALA A 53 33.67 -49.65 -12.61
CA ALA A 53 32.72 -49.00 -13.50
C ALA A 53 31.27 -49.19 -13.01
N MET A 54 30.93 -50.41 -12.56
CA MET A 54 29.62 -50.75 -12.02
C MET A 54 29.33 -49.98 -10.72
N LYS A 55 30.28 -49.90 -9.79
CA LYS A 55 30.16 -49.08 -8.56
C LYS A 55 29.98 -47.60 -8.86
N THR A 56 30.66 -47.08 -9.89
CA THR A 56 30.56 -45.67 -10.30
C THR A 56 29.20 -45.37 -10.92
N VAL A 57 28.67 -46.27 -11.78
CA VAL A 57 27.32 -46.13 -12.37
C VAL A 57 26.23 -46.23 -11.31
N ILE A 58 26.37 -47.15 -10.35
CA ILE A 58 25.43 -47.26 -9.22
C ILE A 58 25.49 -45.99 -8.36
N GLY A 59 26.69 -45.48 -8.05
CA GLY A 59 26.86 -44.24 -7.30
C GLY A 59 26.23 -43.03 -8.01
N LEU A 60 26.50 -42.86 -9.31
CA LEU A 60 25.87 -41.82 -10.14
C LEU A 60 24.35 -41.98 -10.22
N GLY A 61 23.86 -43.22 -10.34
CA GLY A 61 22.44 -43.52 -10.35
C GLY A 61 21.74 -43.14 -9.04
N VAL A 62 22.34 -43.46 -7.90
CA VAL A 62 21.81 -43.08 -6.58
C VAL A 62 21.81 -41.56 -6.40
N ILE A 63 22.86 -40.87 -6.84
CA ILE A 63 22.93 -39.40 -6.79
C ILE A 63 21.86 -38.77 -7.68
N PHE A 64 21.68 -39.28 -8.91
CA PHE A 64 20.70 -38.76 -9.86
C PHE A 64 19.26 -38.98 -9.39
N ILE A 65 18.95 -40.18 -8.89
CA ILE A 65 17.63 -40.52 -8.33
C ILE A 65 17.38 -39.70 -7.07
N GLY A 66 18.36 -39.64 -6.16
CA GLY A 66 18.27 -38.85 -4.93
C GLY A 66 18.06 -37.37 -5.20
N GLY A 67 18.81 -36.80 -6.15
CA GLY A 67 18.66 -35.41 -6.60
C GLY A 67 17.29 -35.14 -7.23
N SER A 68 16.81 -36.04 -8.09
CA SER A 68 15.48 -35.92 -8.72
C SER A 68 14.34 -36.00 -7.70
N LEU A 69 14.43 -36.94 -6.75
CA LEU A 69 13.45 -37.11 -5.68
C LEU A 69 13.43 -35.90 -4.74
N TYR A 70 14.62 -35.35 -4.43
CA TYR A 70 14.75 -34.13 -3.64
C TYR A 70 14.10 -32.93 -4.33
N VAL A 71 14.36 -32.73 -5.64
CA VAL A 71 13.74 -31.63 -6.40
C VAL A 71 12.23 -31.78 -6.46
N PHE A 72 11.72 -32.99 -6.66
CA PHE A 72 10.28 -33.26 -6.67
C PHE A 72 9.65 -32.99 -5.30
N TRP A 73 10.25 -33.53 -4.23
CA TRP A 73 9.82 -33.29 -2.85
C TRP A 73 9.83 -31.80 -2.52
N TYR A 74 10.89 -31.09 -2.90
CA TYR A 74 11.03 -29.66 -2.66
C TYR A 74 9.92 -28.85 -3.35
N LYS A 75 9.69 -29.07 -4.65
CA LYS A 75 8.62 -28.42 -5.38
C LYS A 75 7.26 -28.66 -4.72
N ASN A 76 6.99 -29.89 -4.31
CA ASN A 76 5.74 -30.22 -3.63
C ASN A 76 5.64 -29.58 -2.23
N ASN A 77 6.75 -29.49 -1.50
CA ASN A 77 6.82 -28.88 -0.17
C ASN A 77 6.55 -27.37 -0.24
N VAL A 78 7.13 -26.67 -1.21
CA VAL A 78 6.89 -25.23 -1.43
C VAL A 78 5.41 -24.96 -1.71
N LEU A 79 4.78 -25.74 -2.59
CA LEU A 79 3.36 -25.60 -2.87
C LEU A 79 2.50 -25.89 -1.63
N SER A 80 2.89 -26.88 -0.83
CA SER A 80 2.18 -27.23 0.41
C SER A 80 2.32 -26.14 1.49
N LYS A 81 3.48 -25.46 1.58
CA LYS A 81 3.68 -24.32 2.49
C LYS A 81 2.76 -23.15 2.14
N ILE A 82 2.62 -22.84 0.84
CA ILE A 82 1.71 -21.79 0.36
C ILE A 82 0.25 -22.18 0.63
N GLU A 83 -0.15 -23.42 0.36
CA GLU A 83 -1.51 -23.89 0.68
C GLU A 83 -1.81 -23.77 2.18
N ALA A 84 -0.85 -24.15 3.03
CA ALA A 84 -0.94 -24.00 4.48
C ALA A 84 -1.08 -22.54 4.94
N ALA A 85 -0.57 -21.56 4.16
CA ALA A 85 -0.73 -20.14 4.48
C ALA A 85 -2.20 -19.69 4.37
N PHE A 86 -2.93 -20.18 3.38
CA PHE A 86 -4.37 -19.91 3.22
C PHE A 86 -5.25 -20.74 4.16
N ASP A 87 -4.73 -21.88 4.64
CA ASP A 87 -5.40 -22.71 5.65
C ASP A 87 -5.08 -22.34 7.09
N LYS A 88 -4.25 -21.31 7.28
CA LYS A 88 -3.93 -20.76 8.58
C LYS A 88 -5.18 -20.11 9.19
N THR A 89 -5.97 -20.92 9.87
CA THR A 89 -7.06 -20.44 10.72
C THR A 89 -6.47 -19.75 11.93
N TRP A 90 -7.01 -18.59 12.28
CA TRP A 90 -6.65 -17.99 13.56
C TRP A 90 -7.24 -18.82 14.69
N ASP A 91 -6.36 -19.39 15.51
CA ASP A 91 -6.76 -20.03 16.77
C ASP A 91 -7.50 -19.03 17.65
N ASP A 92 -8.41 -19.51 18.50
CA ASP A 92 -9.18 -18.65 19.39
C ASP A 92 -8.26 -17.77 20.27
N ALA A 93 -7.08 -18.26 20.65
CA ALA A 93 -6.08 -17.48 21.38
C ALA A 93 -5.42 -16.38 20.53
N ALA A 94 -5.17 -16.63 19.25
CA ALA A 94 -4.64 -15.64 18.32
C ALA A 94 -5.68 -14.56 18.02
N LEU A 95 -6.95 -14.96 17.82
CA LEU A 95 -8.09 -14.06 17.67
C LEU A 95 -8.25 -13.16 18.89
N VAL A 96 -8.23 -13.73 20.10
CA VAL A 96 -8.32 -12.95 21.35
C VAL A 96 -7.19 -11.93 21.42
N ARG A 97 -5.95 -12.29 21.07
CA ARG A 97 -4.82 -11.35 21.06
C ARG A 97 -5.02 -10.22 20.06
N LEU A 98 -5.45 -10.54 18.83
CA LEU A 98 -5.69 -9.55 17.79
C LEU A 98 -6.83 -8.60 18.18
N ILE A 99 -7.96 -9.13 18.64
CA ILE A 99 -9.11 -8.33 19.07
C ILE A 99 -8.75 -7.47 20.28
N LYS A 100 -8.01 -8.01 21.26
CA LYS A 100 -7.50 -7.21 22.39
C LYS A 100 -6.57 -6.11 21.91
N GLN A 101 -5.66 -6.40 20.96
CA GLN A 101 -4.77 -5.39 20.40
C GLN A 101 -5.55 -4.26 19.71
N GLU A 102 -6.59 -4.58 18.94
CA GLU A 102 -7.45 -3.57 18.34
C GLU A 102 -8.23 -2.78 19.40
N LEU A 103 -8.87 -3.45 20.37
CA LEU A 103 -9.59 -2.78 21.46
C LEU A 103 -8.67 -1.88 22.31
N SER A 104 -7.43 -2.31 22.55
CA SER A 104 -6.40 -1.50 23.19
C SER A 104 -6.02 -0.27 22.36
N ARG A 105 -5.99 -0.36 21.02
CA ARG A 105 -5.76 0.83 20.18
C ARG A 105 -6.85 1.88 20.32
N PHE A 106 -8.06 1.44 20.67
CA PHE A 106 -9.21 2.32 20.94
C PHE A 106 -9.31 2.76 22.41
N ASP A 107 -8.42 2.30 23.31
CA ASP A 107 -8.53 2.48 24.77
C ASP A 107 -9.87 1.95 25.35
N LEU A 108 -10.46 0.94 24.69
CA LEU A 108 -11.75 0.32 25.07
C LEU A 108 -11.58 -1.00 25.81
N LEU A 109 -10.34 -1.43 26.08
CA LEU A 109 -10.05 -2.64 26.82
C LEU A 109 -10.23 -2.37 28.33
N THR A 110 -11.40 -2.70 28.86
CA THR A 110 -11.67 -2.64 30.31
C THR A 110 -11.17 -3.91 31.01
N PRO A 111 -10.87 -3.87 32.33
CA PRO A 111 -10.44 -5.05 33.09
C PRO A 111 -11.45 -6.22 33.02
N ASP A 112 -12.74 -5.90 32.84
CA ASP A 112 -13.81 -6.86 32.61
C ASP A 112 -13.67 -7.57 31.25
N LEU A 113 -13.23 -6.84 30.22
CA LEU A 113 -12.99 -7.37 28.87
C LEU A 113 -11.64 -8.10 28.78
N GLU A 114 -10.65 -7.78 29.60
CA GLU A 114 -9.39 -8.52 29.63
C GLU A 114 -9.58 -10.00 29.94
N HIS A 115 -10.57 -10.33 30.76
CA HIS A 115 -10.90 -11.71 31.13
C HIS A 115 -12.07 -12.29 30.32
N ALA A 116 -12.65 -11.51 29.41
CA ALA A 116 -13.79 -11.93 28.62
C ALA A 116 -13.42 -12.97 27.56
N GLY A 117 -14.35 -13.89 27.30
CA GLY A 117 -14.23 -14.86 26.21
C GLY A 117 -14.27 -14.21 24.83
N LEU A 118 -13.81 -14.95 23.81
CA LEU A 118 -13.73 -14.49 22.42
C LEU A 118 -15.04 -13.86 21.91
N GLN A 119 -16.18 -14.45 22.25
CA GLN A 119 -17.49 -14.00 21.77
C GLN A 119 -17.83 -12.59 22.26
N ARG A 120 -17.65 -12.31 23.56
CA ARG A 120 -17.91 -10.98 24.14
C ARG A 120 -16.92 -9.92 23.64
N LEU A 121 -15.66 -10.32 23.40
CA LEU A 121 -14.65 -9.45 22.80
C LEU A 121 -15.00 -9.10 21.35
N ALA A 122 -15.42 -10.08 20.56
CA ALA A 122 -15.85 -9.88 19.18
C ALA A 122 -17.11 -9.01 19.11
N GLU A 123 -18.12 -9.27 19.96
CA GLU A 123 -19.32 -8.43 20.07
C GLU A 123 -18.95 -6.98 20.37
N ARG A 124 -18.06 -6.75 21.34
CA ARG A 124 -17.60 -5.40 21.65
C ARG A 124 -16.86 -4.74 20.50
N LEU A 125 -16.03 -5.48 19.76
CA LEU A 125 -15.35 -4.95 18.58
C LEU A 125 -16.34 -4.57 17.48
N PHE A 126 -17.35 -5.41 17.22
CA PHE A 126 -18.40 -5.13 16.22
C PHE A 126 -19.36 -4.01 16.64
N GLU A 127 -19.53 -3.75 17.94
CA GLU A 127 -20.22 -2.54 18.41
C GLU A 127 -19.43 -1.26 18.10
N VAL A 128 -18.09 -1.33 18.16
CA VAL A 128 -17.19 -0.20 17.94
C VAL A 128 -16.95 0.07 16.46
N HIS A 129 -17.01 -0.97 15.63
CA HIS A 129 -16.98 -0.89 14.17
C HIS A 129 -18.42 -0.89 13.63
N PRO A 130 -19.02 0.29 13.39
CA PRO A 130 -20.39 0.35 12.88
C PRO A 130 -20.48 -0.36 11.52
N ARG A 131 -21.44 -1.27 11.38
CA ARG A 131 -21.68 -1.99 10.13
C ARG A 131 -22.10 -1.00 9.04
N ARG A 132 -21.30 -0.90 7.99
CA ARG A 132 -21.55 0.01 6.86
C ARG A 132 -22.35 -0.65 5.76
N GLN A 133 -22.83 0.16 4.82
CA GLN A 133 -23.56 -0.32 3.64
C GLN A 133 -22.67 -1.22 2.77
N GLU A 134 -21.38 -0.92 2.67
CA GLU A 134 -20.42 -1.67 1.86
C GLU A 134 -19.91 -2.93 2.55
N GLN A 135 -20.16 -3.11 3.86
CA GLN A 135 -19.58 -4.21 4.64
C GLN A 135 -20.07 -5.58 4.14
N ASP A 136 -21.36 -5.71 3.83
CA ASP A 136 -21.91 -6.99 3.33
C ASP A 136 -21.26 -7.42 2.01
N PHE A 137 -20.91 -6.43 1.18
CA PHE A 137 -20.19 -6.65 -0.07
C PHE A 137 -18.75 -7.10 0.21
N VAL A 138 -18.01 -6.40 1.08
CA VAL A 138 -16.64 -6.79 1.46
C VAL A 138 -16.61 -8.18 2.10
N ASP A 139 -17.58 -8.48 2.96
CA ASP A 139 -17.75 -9.79 3.58
C ASP A 139 -17.92 -10.89 2.52
N SER A 140 -18.78 -10.67 1.52
CA SER A 140 -19.02 -11.65 0.45
C SER A 140 -17.78 -11.91 -0.42
N ILE A 141 -16.94 -10.88 -0.63
CA ILE A 141 -15.67 -11.01 -1.33
C ILE A 141 -14.69 -11.85 -0.51
N VAL A 142 -14.48 -11.48 0.76
CA VAL A 142 -13.50 -12.13 1.64
C VAL A 142 -13.91 -13.56 1.97
N LYS A 143 -15.22 -13.85 2.04
CA LYS A 143 -15.76 -15.21 2.16
C LYS A 143 -15.53 -16.08 0.92
N GLY A 144 -15.12 -15.51 -0.21
CA GLY A 144 -14.96 -16.19 -1.49
C GLY A 144 -16.28 -16.58 -2.14
N GLU A 145 -17.36 -15.82 -1.92
CA GLU A 145 -18.65 -16.06 -2.58
C GLU A 145 -18.69 -15.45 -3.98
N MET A 146 -17.89 -14.40 -4.20
CA MET A 146 -17.70 -13.78 -5.51
C MET A 146 -16.48 -14.35 -6.23
N ALA A 147 -16.71 -15.00 -7.36
CA ALA A 147 -15.69 -15.46 -8.29
C ALA A 147 -15.86 -14.74 -9.64
N GLY A 148 -14.80 -14.68 -10.45
CA GLY A 148 -14.89 -14.09 -11.80
C GLY A 148 -14.50 -12.61 -11.90
N SER A 149 -14.13 -11.96 -10.80
CA SER A 149 -13.72 -10.56 -10.78
C SER A 149 -12.66 -10.32 -9.72
N TYR A 150 -11.88 -9.26 -9.88
CA TYR A 150 -11.01 -8.73 -8.83
C TYR A 150 -11.51 -7.34 -8.44
N PHE A 151 -11.23 -6.94 -7.21
CA PHE A 151 -11.87 -5.79 -6.59
C PHE A 151 -10.86 -4.72 -6.24
N LEU A 152 -11.26 -3.46 -6.39
CA LEU A 152 -10.50 -2.31 -5.94
C LEU A 152 -11.39 -1.48 -5.00
N LEU A 153 -11.01 -1.41 -3.73
CA LEU A 153 -11.62 -0.55 -2.72
C LEU A 153 -10.88 0.78 -2.72
N VAL A 154 -11.54 1.84 -3.20
CA VAL A 154 -11.01 3.22 -3.21
C VAL A 154 -11.75 4.01 -2.14
N GLY A 155 -11.11 5.01 -1.56
CA GLY A 155 -11.75 5.88 -0.57
C GLY A 155 -10.68 6.75 0.08
N PRO A 156 -11.02 7.86 0.73
CA PRO A 156 -10.01 8.71 1.30
C PRO A 156 -9.32 8.07 2.52
N LYS A 157 -8.14 8.56 2.87
CA LYS A 157 -7.30 7.99 3.93
C LYS A 157 -8.01 8.03 5.29
N GLY A 158 -7.98 6.92 6.02
CA GLY A 158 -8.66 6.85 7.32
C GLY A 158 -10.19 6.71 7.23
N ALA A 159 -10.76 6.55 6.03
CA ALA A 159 -12.16 6.17 5.84
C ALA A 159 -12.45 4.72 6.20
N GLY A 160 -11.56 3.97 6.85
CA GLY A 160 -11.83 2.64 7.43
C GLY A 160 -11.82 1.43 6.48
N LYS A 161 -11.31 1.55 5.25
CA LYS A 161 -11.19 0.44 4.28
C LYS A 161 -10.47 -0.80 4.83
N SER A 162 -9.32 -0.60 5.47
CA SER A 162 -8.55 -1.70 6.08
C SER A 162 -9.28 -2.34 7.26
N GLY A 163 -10.01 -1.53 8.05
CA GLY A 163 -10.86 -2.03 9.13
C GLY A 163 -11.97 -2.96 8.61
N MET A 164 -12.66 -2.56 7.54
CA MET A 164 -13.70 -3.38 6.91
C MET A 164 -13.17 -4.73 6.42
N VAL A 165 -12.00 -4.75 5.77
CA VAL A 165 -11.34 -5.99 5.33
C VAL A 165 -10.97 -6.86 6.52
N PHE A 166 -10.44 -6.25 7.58
CA PHE A 166 -10.05 -6.96 8.79
C PHE A 166 -11.26 -7.57 9.50
N ASP A 167 -12.37 -6.84 9.62
CA ASP A 167 -13.63 -7.33 10.18
C ASP A 167 -14.19 -8.51 9.37
N ALA A 168 -14.11 -8.42 8.03
CA ALA A 168 -14.50 -9.51 7.15
C ALA A 168 -13.61 -10.75 7.35
N MET A 169 -12.29 -10.59 7.48
CA MET A 169 -11.36 -11.68 7.77
C MET A 169 -11.59 -12.31 9.14
N LEU A 170 -11.91 -11.50 10.17
CA LEU A 170 -12.29 -11.98 11.49
C LEU A 170 -13.54 -12.87 11.43
N SER A 171 -14.55 -12.48 10.63
CA SER A 171 -15.79 -13.25 10.48
C SER A 171 -15.56 -14.68 9.96
N ILE A 172 -14.54 -14.88 9.13
CA ILE A 172 -14.16 -16.19 8.56
C ILE A 172 -12.97 -16.85 9.28
N ARG A 173 -12.49 -16.26 10.39
CA ARG A 173 -11.29 -16.68 11.13
C ARG A 173 -10.06 -16.84 10.22
N ASN A 174 -9.94 -15.95 9.23
CA ASN A 174 -8.88 -15.94 8.21
C ASN A 174 -8.76 -17.21 7.36
N LYS A 175 -9.84 -17.99 7.21
CA LYS A 175 -9.80 -19.20 6.38
C LYS A 175 -9.91 -18.86 4.90
N GLY A 176 -8.87 -19.17 4.12
CA GLY A 176 -8.86 -18.98 2.67
C GLY A 176 -8.51 -17.57 2.22
N SER A 177 -8.05 -16.71 3.15
CA SER A 177 -7.63 -15.34 2.87
C SER A 177 -6.19 -15.09 3.32
N VAL A 178 -5.44 -14.31 2.55
CA VAL A 178 -4.11 -13.80 2.93
C VAL A 178 -4.08 -12.30 2.73
N LEU A 179 -3.53 -11.58 3.71
CA LEU A 179 -3.40 -10.13 3.71
C LEU A 179 -1.93 -9.73 3.56
N VAL A 180 -1.66 -8.82 2.63
CA VAL A 180 -0.35 -8.23 2.37
C VAL A 180 -0.49 -6.72 2.36
N GLU A 181 0.47 -6.01 2.95
CA GLU A 181 0.54 -4.55 2.90
C GLU A 181 1.63 -4.12 1.93
N ALA A 182 1.25 -3.31 0.93
CA ALA A 182 2.18 -2.75 -0.04
C ALA A 182 3.18 -1.79 0.63
N HIS A 183 4.36 -1.70 0.02
CA HIS A 183 5.47 -0.90 0.52
C HIS A 183 6.16 -0.19 -0.64
N PRO A 184 6.69 1.04 -0.44
CA PRO A 184 7.42 1.77 -1.48
C PRO A 184 8.66 1.03 -2.00
N ASP A 185 9.38 0.39 -1.09
CA ASP A 185 10.50 -0.49 -1.46
C ASP A 185 9.98 -1.88 -1.87
N LEU A 186 10.34 -2.27 -3.10
CA LEU A 186 9.97 -3.55 -3.70
C LEU A 186 10.61 -4.74 -2.98
N GLU A 187 11.80 -4.58 -2.40
CA GLU A 187 12.44 -5.65 -1.63
C GLU A 187 11.65 -5.95 -0.35
N VAL A 188 11.23 -4.89 0.34
CA VAL A 188 10.39 -5.03 1.53
C VAL A 188 9.03 -5.64 1.15
N PHE A 189 8.45 -5.23 0.03
CA PHE A 189 7.21 -5.84 -0.44
C PHE A 189 7.40 -7.32 -0.81
N ARG A 190 8.51 -7.69 -1.48
CA ARG A 190 8.88 -9.07 -1.76
C ARG A 190 8.90 -9.91 -0.48
N LEU A 191 9.61 -9.44 0.56
CA LEU A 191 9.69 -10.13 1.85
C LEU A 191 8.33 -10.25 2.55
N ARG A 192 7.50 -9.19 2.53
CA ARG A 192 6.15 -9.21 3.10
C ARG A 192 5.24 -10.21 2.39
N LEU A 193 5.30 -10.24 1.05
CA LEU A 193 4.57 -11.20 0.23
C LEU A 193 5.02 -12.63 0.50
N GLY A 194 6.34 -12.87 0.58
CA GLY A 194 6.91 -14.16 0.93
C GLY A 194 6.44 -14.64 2.29
N ASN A 195 6.53 -13.79 3.32
CA ASN A 195 6.06 -14.12 4.67
C ASN A 195 4.55 -14.41 4.71
N ALA A 196 3.74 -13.64 3.98
CA ALA A 196 2.29 -13.83 3.93
C ALA A 196 1.90 -15.12 3.21
N LEU A 197 2.62 -15.50 2.16
CA LEU A 197 2.43 -16.75 1.42
C LEU A 197 3.22 -17.93 2.00
N ASN A 198 3.98 -17.74 3.08
CA ASN A 198 4.92 -18.72 3.62
C ASN A 198 5.86 -19.29 2.53
N TYR A 199 6.34 -18.40 1.66
CA TYR A 199 7.23 -18.68 0.54
C TYR A 199 8.63 -18.16 0.83
N GLU A 200 9.61 -19.06 0.80
CA GLU A 200 11.04 -18.76 0.95
C GLU A 200 11.64 -18.49 -0.44
N PHE A 201 12.25 -17.32 -0.62
CA PHE A 201 12.92 -16.97 -1.87
C PHE A 201 14.26 -17.72 -1.98
N SER A 202 14.74 -17.90 -3.21
CA SER A 202 15.96 -18.68 -3.47
C SER A 202 17.22 -18.14 -2.81
N GLU A 203 17.24 -16.84 -2.49
CA GLU A 203 18.34 -16.18 -1.78
C GLU A 203 18.46 -16.65 -0.32
N ASP A 204 17.32 -16.98 0.31
CA ASP A 204 17.25 -17.45 1.70
C ASP A 204 17.48 -18.97 1.82
N MET A 205 17.57 -19.66 0.70
CA MET A 205 17.75 -21.11 0.66
C MET A 205 19.22 -21.46 0.95
N GLN A 206 19.49 -22.28 1.97
CA GLN A 206 20.84 -22.78 2.31
C GLN A 206 21.55 -23.50 1.13
N ALA A 207 20.81 -23.92 0.10
CA ALA A 207 21.36 -24.44 -1.15
C ALA A 207 22.14 -23.40 -1.99
N GLY A 208 21.95 -22.10 -1.73
CA GLY A 208 22.71 -21.01 -2.34
C GLY A 208 24.20 -21.01 -1.98
N LEU A 209 24.62 -21.74 -0.93
CA LEU A 209 26.04 -21.95 -0.59
C LEU A 209 26.80 -22.77 -1.65
N PHE A 210 26.10 -23.57 -2.46
CA PHE A 210 26.71 -24.44 -3.48
C PHE A 210 26.24 -24.12 -4.91
N GLN A 211 25.30 -23.20 -5.06
CA GLN A 211 24.83 -22.74 -6.36
C GLN A 211 25.41 -21.35 -6.61
N ARG A 212 26.16 -21.18 -7.71
CA ARG A 212 26.49 -19.83 -8.17
C ARG A 212 25.16 -19.08 -8.36
N PRO A 213 25.03 -17.82 -7.88
CA PRO A 213 23.90 -16.98 -8.24
C PRO A 213 23.74 -17.07 -9.76
N ASP A 214 22.56 -17.47 -10.22
CA ASP A 214 22.27 -17.44 -11.65
C ASP A 214 22.50 -15.98 -12.08
N PRO A 215 23.29 -15.68 -13.13
CA PRO A 215 23.45 -14.31 -13.63
C PRO A 215 22.10 -13.66 -14.05
N ARG A 216 21.02 -14.44 -14.03
CA ARG A 216 19.62 -14.04 -14.18
C ARG A 216 18.81 -14.07 -12.87
N SER A 217 19.44 -13.94 -11.70
CA SER A 217 18.72 -13.63 -10.46
C SER A 217 17.99 -12.31 -10.68
N GLY A 218 16.71 -12.42 -11.04
CA GLY A 218 15.89 -11.28 -11.38
C GLY A 218 15.76 -10.36 -10.18
N GLY A 219 15.52 -9.07 -10.43
CA GLY A 219 15.21 -8.14 -9.35
C GLY A 219 13.93 -8.53 -8.60
N PRO A 220 13.57 -7.78 -7.55
CA PRO A 220 12.46 -8.12 -6.65
C PRO A 220 11.13 -8.33 -7.36
N ALA A 221 10.87 -7.59 -8.45
CA ALA A 221 9.69 -7.77 -9.29
C ALA A 221 9.57 -9.17 -9.91
N MET A 222 10.67 -9.76 -10.38
CA MET A 222 10.66 -11.11 -10.96
C MET A 222 10.48 -12.19 -9.89
N ASP A 223 11.00 -11.97 -8.69
CA ASP A 223 10.78 -12.89 -7.58
C ASP A 223 9.33 -12.86 -7.10
N ILE A 224 8.72 -11.68 -7.06
CA ILE A 224 7.28 -11.53 -6.84
C ILE A 224 6.50 -12.31 -7.92
N GLU A 225 6.84 -12.14 -9.19
CA GLU A 225 6.20 -12.87 -10.30
C GLU A 225 6.29 -14.39 -10.11
N ARG A 226 7.46 -14.91 -9.72
CA ARG A 226 7.64 -16.35 -9.41
C ARG A 226 6.76 -16.80 -8.25
N ALA A 227 6.62 -15.98 -7.19
CA ALA A 227 5.76 -16.29 -6.07
C ALA A 227 4.27 -16.33 -6.49
N LEU A 228 3.83 -15.40 -7.34
CA LEU A 228 2.47 -15.37 -7.88
C LEU A 228 2.20 -16.57 -8.82
N ASP A 229 3.18 -16.99 -9.62
CA ASP A 229 3.09 -18.22 -10.42
C ASP A 229 2.93 -19.47 -9.55
N LYS A 230 3.65 -19.54 -8.42
CA LYS A 230 3.50 -20.65 -7.46
C LYS A 230 2.14 -20.63 -6.78
N LEU A 231 1.66 -19.44 -6.40
CA LEU A 231 0.30 -19.27 -5.87
C LEU A 231 -0.76 -19.74 -6.88
N TYR A 232 -0.58 -19.45 -8.16
CA TYR A 232 -1.45 -19.92 -9.22
C TYR A 232 -1.47 -21.46 -9.31
N GLU A 233 -0.30 -22.10 -9.24
CA GLU A 233 -0.18 -23.57 -9.23
C GLU A 233 -0.90 -24.19 -8.02
N VAL A 234 -0.79 -23.57 -6.85
CA VAL A 234 -1.53 -23.98 -5.63
C VAL A 234 -3.03 -23.81 -5.80
N ALA A 235 -3.49 -22.67 -6.32
CA ALA A 235 -4.91 -22.40 -6.50
C ALA A 235 -5.57 -23.41 -7.46
N MET A 236 -4.86 -23.81 -8.53
CA MET A 236 -5.33 -24.87 -9.43
C MET A 236 -5.36 -26.25 -8.75
N ARG A 237 -4.38 -26.55 -7.90
CA ARG A 237 -4.29 -27.83 -7.19
C ARG A 237 -5.34 -27.99 -6.09
N SER A 238 -5.64 -26.90 -5.36
CA SER A 238 -6.48 -26.95 -4.16
C SER A 238 -7.93 -27.37 -4.47
N GLY A 239 -8.39 -27.21 -5.71
CA GLY A 239 -9.70 -27.71 -6.17
C GLY A 239 -10.90 -27.19 -5.36
N ARG A 240 -10.72 -26.07 -4.66
CA ARG A 240 -11.71 -25.50 -3.75
C ARG A 240 -12.94 -25.03 -4.50
N ARG A 241 -14.11 -25.19 -3.87
CA ARG A 241 -15.37 -24.62 -4.37
C ARG A 241 -15.38 -23.09 -4.32
N ARG A 242 -14.55 -22.48 -3.46
CA ARG A 242 -14.42 -21.04 -3.30
C ARG A 242 -13.00 -20.60 -3.69
N PRO A 243 -12.83 -19.47 -4.39
CA PRO A 243 -11.52 -18.94 -4.74
C PRO A 243 -10.71 -18.58 -3.49
N LEU A 244 -9.39 -18.67 -3.59
CA LEU A 244 -8.49 -18.11 -2.58
C LEU A 244 -8.54 -16.58 -2.65
N VAL A 245 -8.52 -15.89 -1.51
CA VAL A 245 -8.59 -14.42 -1.49
C VAL A 245 -7.22 -13.85 -1.13
N LEU A 246 -6.64 -13.07 -2.04
CA LEU A 246 -5.41 -12.31 -1.79
C LEU A 246 -5.75 -10.83 -1.64
N VAL A 247 -5.57 -10.28 -0.44
CA VAL A 247 -5.83 -8.88 -0.17
C VAL A 247 -4.51 -8.12 -0.13
N ILE A 248 -4.35 -7.13 -1.02
CA ILE A 248 -3.18 -6.25 -1.09
C ILE A 248 -3.65 -4.85 -0.69
N THR A 249 -3.20 -4.41 0.48
CA THR A 249 -3.58 -3.12 1.04
C THR A 249 -2.59 -2.02 0.71
N LYS A 250 -3.09 -0.77 0.74
CA LYS A 250 -2.34 0.48 0.48
C LYS A 250 -1.52 0.47 -0.81
N ILE A 251 -2.11 0.04 -1.92
CA ILE A 251 -1.40 -0.09 -3.21
C ILE A 251 -0.80 1.24 -3.70
N GLN A 252 -1.31 2.38 -3.23
CA GLN A 252 -0.74 3.69 -3.52
C GLN A 252 0.71 3.84 -3.02
N ASN A 253 1.13 2.99 -2.08
CA ASN A 253 2.49 2.98 -1.57
C ASN A 253 3.50 2.45 -2.58
N PHE A 254 3.08 1.67 -3.59
CA PHE A 254 3.95 1.42 -4.74
C PHE A 254 4.17 2.76 -5.40
N GLN A 255 5.35 3.37 -5.22
CA GLN A 255 5.57 4.74 -5.66
C GLN A 255 5.10 4.94 -7.10
N ASN A 256 4.65 6.15 -7.44
CA ASN A 256 4.17 6.45 -8.79
C ASN A 256 5.33 6.58 -9.81
N ASP A 257 6.39 5.79 -9.61
CA ASP A 257 7.59 5.66 -10.41
C ASP A 257 7.42 4.55 -11.46
N ASN A 258 8.40 4.40 -12.34
CA ASN A 258 8.31 3.37 -13.39
C ASN A 258 8.31 1.95 -12.80
N GLN A 259 9.03 1.69 -11.71
CA GLN A 259 9.08 0.34 -11.14
C GLN A 259 7.78 -0.03 -10.42
N GLY A 260 7.24 0.86 -9.58
CA GLY A 260 5.98 0.66 -8.88
C GLY A 260 4.79 0.51 -9.84
N ARG A 261 4.71 1.36 -10.87
CA ARG A 261 3.70 1.24 -11.94
C ARG A 261 3.79 -0.10 -12.67
N ASN A 262 4.99 -0.52 -13.05
CA ASN A 262 5.18 -1.78 -13.76
C ASN A 262 4.80 -2.99 -12.90
N LEU A 263 5.18 -2.98 -11.61
CA LEU A 263 4.79 -4.04 -10.68
C LEU A 263 3.27 -4.08 -10.49
N LEU A 264 2.62 -2.93 -10.30
CA LEU A 264 1.17 -2.88 -10.12
C LEU A 264 0.44 -3.42 -11.36
N LEU A 265 0.92 -3.09 -12.56
CA LEU A 265 0.41 -3.65 -13.82
C LEU A 265 0.67 -5.16 -13.95
N GLN A 266 1.84 -5.65 -13.49
CA GLN A 266 2.12 -7.09 -13.45
C GLN A 266 1.12 -7.81 -12.53
N ILE A 267 0.94 -7.33 -11.30
CA ILE A 267 -0.03 -7.91 -10.35
C ILE A 267 -1.45 -7.85 -10.93
N GLN A 268 -1.81 -6.77 -11.64
CA GLN A 268 -3.10 -6.67 -12.33
C GLN A 268 -3.26 -7.76 -13.40
N GLN A 269 -2.24 -8.04 -14.20
CA GLN A 269 -2.30 -9.11 -15.21
C GLN A 269 -2.54 -10.48 -14.55
N TYR A 270 -1.93 -10.75 -13.40
CA TYR A 270 -2.23 -11.95 -12.62
C TYR A 270 -3.66 -11.94 -12.07
N ALA A 271 -4.12 -10.82 -11.53
CA ALA A 271 -5.50 -10.68 -11.04
C ALA A 271 -6.53 -10.95 -12.13
N GLU A 272 -6.34 -10.42 -13.34
CA GLU A 272 -7.19 -10.72 -14.51
C GLU A 272 -7.16 -12.21 -14.86
N ARG A 273 -5.97 -12.82 -14.96
CA ARG A 273 -5.81 -14.26 -15.27
C ARG A 273 -6.51 -15.15 -14.23
N TRP A 274 -6.42 -14.79 -12.95
CA TRP A 274 -7.03 -15.55 -11.86
C TRP A 274 -8.54 -15.36 -11.77
N ALA A 275 -9.01 -14.13 -12.01
CA ALA A 275 -10.43 -13.81 -12.07
C ALA A 275 -11.12 -14.59 -13.19
N ILE A 276 -10.55 -14.63 -14.41
CA ILE A 276 -11.10 -15.39 -15.55
C ILE A 276 -11.32 -16.87 -15.19
N ARG A 277 -10.40 -17.47 -14.42
CA ARG A 277 -10.49 -18.87 -14.01
C ARG A 277 -11.30 -19.10 -12.73
N GLY A 278 -11.65 -18.04 -11.99
CA GLY A 278 -12.36 -18.13 -10.72
C GLY A 278 -11.58 -18.84 -9.60
N ILE A 279 -10.25 -18.81 -9.64
CA ILE A 279 -9.38 -19.56 -8.71
C ILE A 279 -8.84 -18.70 -7.56
N VAL A 280 -8.49 -17.44 -7.84
CA VAL A 280 -8.00 -16.48 -6.86
C VAL A 280 -8.69 -15.15 -7.10
N THR A 281 -9.25 -14.57 -6.05
CA THR A 281 -9.85 -13.24 -6.04
C THR A 281 -8.87 -12.28 -5.40
N VAL A 282 -8.41 -11.28 -6.16
CA VAL A 282 -7.52 -10.23 -5.62
C VAL A 282 -8.36 -9.05 -5.16
N VAL A 283 -8.07 -8.54 -3.97
CA VAL A 283 -8.69 -7.33 -3.42
C VAL A 283 -7.60 -6.29 -3.20
N PHE A 284 -7.67 -5.22 -3.96
CA PHE A 284 -6.80 -4.07 -3.80
C PHE A 284 -7.47 -3.02 -2.93
N THR A 285 -6.72 -2.35 -2.06
CA THR A 285 -7.20 -1.13 -1.40
C THR A 285 -6.30 0.05 -1.75
N SER A 286 -6.90 1.18 -2.11
CA SER A 286 -6.20 2.42 -2.39
C SER A 286 -6.80 3.58 -1.61
N ASP A 287 -5.94 4.44 -1.06
CA ASP A 287 -6.36 5.74 -0.54
C ASP A 287 -6.43 6.78 -1.69
N ASP A 288 -5.44 6.75 -2.59
CA ASP A 288 -5.30 7.71 -3.68
C ASP A 288 -5.99 7.25 -4.97
N VAL A 289 -6.16 8.17 -5.93
CA VAL A 289 -6.76 7.91 -7.24
C VAL A 289 -5.78 7.37 -8.29
N TRP A 290 -4.48 7.65 -8.16
CA TRP A 290 -3.52 7.29 -9.21
C TRP A 290 -3.43 5.77 -9.52
N PRO A 291 -3.56 4.84 -8.55
CA PRO A 291 -3.57 3.41 -8.87
C PRO A 291 -4.80 3.05 -9.69
N TYR A 292 -5.95 3.65 -9.38
CA TYR A 292 -7.18 3.45 -10.13
C TYR A 292 -7.04 3.91 -11.59
N THR A 293 -6.47 5.10 -11.83
CA THR A 293 -6.30 5.62 -13.20
C THR A 293 -5.33 4.78 -14.02
N LEU A 294 -4.31 4.19 -13.39
CA LEU A 294 -3.40 3.24 -14.02
C LEU A 294 -4.11 1.93 -14.38
N LEU A 295 -4.74 1.30 -13.39
CA LEU A 295 -5.39 0.00 -13.53
C LEU A 295 -6.56 0.04 -14.53
N ARG A 296 -7.33 1.14 -14.54
CA ARG A 296 -8.49 1.32 -15.43
C ARG A 296 -8.15 1.15 -16.92
N LYS A 297 -6.91 1.41 -17.34
CA LYS A 297 -6.49 1.28 -18.76
C LYS A 297 -6.48 -0.17 -19.25
N ALA A 298 -6.16 -1.12 -18.37
CA ALA A 298 -6.04 -2.54 -18.70
C ALA A 298 -7.15 -3.40 -18.07
N ALA A 299 -8.04 -2.79 -17.30
CA ALA A 299 -9.06 -3.48 -16.54
C ALA A 299 -10.22 -3.98 -17.41
N THR A 300 -10.48 -5.29 -17.36
CA THR A 300 -11.67 -5.91 -17.97
C THR A 300 -12.62 -6.52 -16.93
N LEU A 301 -12.07 -7.14 -15.88
CA LEU A 301 -12.83 -7.79 -14.80
C LEU A 301 -12.72 -7.07 -13.45
N MET A 302 -12.20 -5.83 -13.45
CA MET A 302 -12.08 -5.03 -12.24
C MET A 302 -13.43 -4.47 -11.82
N GLN A 303 -13.81 -4.72 -10.57
CA GLN A 303 -14.92 -4.04 -9.93
C GLN A 303 -14.41 -3.05 -8.89
N VAL A 304 -14.85 -1.80 -8.99
CA VAL A 304 -14.42 -0.73 -8.08
C VAL A 304 -15.54 -0.41 -7.10
N ARG A 305 -15.20 -0.30 -5.82
CA ARG A 305 -16.09 0.20 -4.78
C ARG A 305 -15.45 1.37 -4.07
N SER A 306 -16.21 2.45 -3.98
CA SER A 306 -15.84 3.64 -3.23
C SER A 306 -16.35 3.49 -1.80
N VAL A 307 -15.47 3.70 -0.81
CA VAL A 307 -15.78 3.70 0.62
C VAL A 307 -15.81 5.15 1.07
N GLN A 308 -16.99 5.61 1.46
CA GLN A 308 -17.22 6.99 1.87
C GLN A 308 -17.11 7.15 3.40
N ASP A 309 -17.09 8.41 3.83
CA ASP A 309 -17.20 8.77 5.24
C ASP A 309 -18.57 8.39 5.81
N LEU A 310 -18.65 8.25 7.13
CA LEU A 310 -19.89 7.86 7.80
C LEU A 310 -20.93 8.98 7.73
N ASP A 311 -22.19 8.60 7.55
CA ASP A 311 -23.32 9.51 7.67
C ASP A 311 -23.42 10.11 9.09
N TRP A 312 -24.16 11.20 9.23
CA TRP A 312 -24.37 11.91 10.50
C TRP A 312 -24.81 10.99 11.64
N GLU A 313 -25.86 10.19 11.42
CA GLU A 313 -26.40 9.28 12.44
C GLU A 313 -25.39 8.18 12.84
N MET A 314 -24.69 7.63 11.84
CA MET A 314 -23.67 6.59 12.05
C MET A 314 -22.46 7.14 12.79
N SER A 315 -22.06 8.38 12.50
CA SER A 315 -20.97 9.08 13.18
C SER A 315 -21.27 9.31 14.66
N LYS A 316 -22.49 9.80 14.97
CA LYS A 316 -22.96 9.94 16.35
C LYS A 316 -22.97 8.62 17.10
N ARG A 317 -23.56 7.59 16.47
CA ARG A 317 -23.62 6.25 17.06
C ARG A 317 -22.23 5.71 17.35
N THR A 318 -21.28 5.92 16.43
CA THR A 318 -19.89 5.48 16.60
C THR A 318 -19.24 6.16 17.81
N LEU A 319 -19.41 7.48 17.97
CA LEU A 319 -18.88 8.18 19.13
C LEU A 319 -19.54 7.71 20.44
N LEU A 320 -20.87 7.58 20.46
CA LEU A 320 -21.62 7.12 21.63
C LEU A 320 -21.27 5.67 22.03
N CYS A 321 -20.99 4.79 21.05
CA CYS A 321 -20.56 3.43 21.34
C CYS A 321 -19.17 3.38 22.00
N ARG A 322 -18.30 4.32 21.65
CA ARG A 322 -16.94 4.44 22.21
C ARG A 322 -16.93 5.17 23.56
N ARG A 323 -17.69 6.26 23.65
CA ARG A 323 -17.88 7.11 24.84
C ARG A 323 -19.37 7.33 25.09
N PRO A 324 -20.03 6.45 25.86
CA PRO A 324 -21.46 6.59 26.17
C PRO A 324 -21.76 7.78 27.10
N ASP A 325 -20.74 8.27 27.79
CA ASP A 325 -20.74 9.41 28.72
C ASP A 325 -20.49 10.77 28.02
N ALA A 326 -20.26 10.77 26.70
CA ALA A 326 -19.94 11.99 25.97
C ALA A 326 -21.12 12.97 25.91
N GLU A 327 -20.91 14.18 26.42
CA GLU A 327 -21.77 15.33 26.19
C GLU A 327 -21.38 16.03 24.86
N ASN A 328 -22.31 16.77 24.26
CA ASN A 328 -22.07 17.57 23.04
C ASN A 328 -21.58 16.80 21.79
N VAL A 329 -21.93 15.51 21.66
CA VAL A 329 -21.57 14.67 20.51
C VAL A 329 -21.95 15.33 19.17
N ASP A 330 -23.09 15.99 19.12
CA ASP A 330 -23.59 16.66 17.91
C ASP A 330 -22.64 17.77 17.42
N SER A 331 -22.16 18.61 18.34
CA SER A 331 -21.19 19.67 18.03
C SER A 331 -19.86 19.10 17.56
N VAL A 332 -19.42 17.99 18.17
CA VAL A 332 -18.18 17.31 17.79
C VAL A 332 -18.27 16.70 16.40
N VAL A 333 -19.34 15.95 16.11
CA VAL A 333 -19.57 15.38 14.77
C VAL A 333 -19.71 16.47 13.73
N HIS A 334 -20.34 17.60 14.08
CA HIS A 334 -20.43 18.74 13.19
C HIS A 334 -19.01 19.19 12.77
N VAL A 335 -18.11 19.46 13.73
CA VAL A 335 -16.73 19.90 13.46
C VAL A 335 -15.92 18.85 12.68
N VAL A 336 -15.88 17.62 13.17
CA VAL A 336 -14.98 16.58 12.67
C VAL A 336 -15.46 15.95 11.36
N GLY A 337 -16.78 15.86 11.19
CA GLY A 337 -17.41 15.07 10.13
C GLY A 337 -17.40 13.57 10.40
N GLY A 338 -17.61 12.79 9.34
CA GLY A 338 -17.82 11.34 9.41
C GLY A 338 -16.59 10.46 9.23
N ARG A 339 -15.40 11.06 9.10
CA ARG A 339 -14.16 10.31 8.86
C ARG A 339 -13.78 9.49 10.10
N GLN A 340 -13.67 8.18 9.94
CA GLN A 340 -13.47 7.28 11.07
C GLN A 340 -12.16 7.50 11.84
N SER A 341 -11.07 7.85 11.16
CA SER A 341 -9.79 8.15 11.81
C SER A 341 -9.91 9.33 12.76
N TYR A 342 -10.57 10.43 12.35
CA TYR A 342 -10.78 11.58 13.22
C TYR A 342 -11.74 11.27 14.37
N LEU A 343 -12.86 10.57 14.09
CA LEU A 343 -13.77 10.11 15.14
C LEU A 343 -13.06 9.22 16.17
N ASN A 344 -12.08 8.42 15.74
CA ASN A 344 -11.25 7.63 16.65
C ASN A 344 -10.37 8.53 17.53
N MET A 345 -9.62 9.44 16.93
CA MET A 345 -8.75 10.36 17.67
C MET A 345 -9.51 11.18 18.71
N VAL A 346 -10.67 11.72 18.34
CA VAL A 346 -11.48 12.53 19.25
C VAL A 346 -12.10 11.71 20.37
N SER A 347 -12.55 10.47 20.09
CA SER A 347 -13.12 9.60 21.13
C SER A 347 -12.13 9.23 22.25
N ARG A 348 -10.82 9.34 22.00
CA ARG A 348 -9.75 9.04 22.95
C ARG A 348 -9.38 10.24 23.83
N ALA A 349 -9.60 11.46 23.35
CA ALA A 349 -9.29 12.67 24.09
C ALA A 349 -10.17 12.80 25.34
N SER A 350 -9.64 13.41 26.41
CA SER A 350 -10.44 13.70 27.62
C SER A 350 -11.62 14.61 27.28
N GLU A 351 -11.34 15.72 26.59
CA GLU A 351 -12.30 16.73 26.14
C GLU A 351 -12.47 16.63 24.61
N MET A 352 -13.58 16.04 24.17
CA MET A 352 -13.79 15.75 22.74
C MET A 352 -13.92 17.01 21.88
N LEU A 353 -14.58 18.05 22.41
CA LEU A 353 -14.82 19.29 21.67
C LEU A 353 -13.52 20.06 21.46
N GLN A 354 -12.70 20.18 22.51
CA GLN A 354 -11.37 20.78 22.40
C GLN A 354 -10.49 20.00 21.42
N ALA A 355 -10.49 18.67 21.47
CA ALA A 355 -9.72 17.86 20.53
C ALA A 355 -10.19 18.02 19.08
N ALA A 356 -11.50 18.22 18.85
CA ALA A 356 -12.03 18.52 17.53
C ALA A 356 -11.56 19.88 16.99
N GLU A 357 -11.52 20.89 17.86
CA GLU A 357 -10.97 22.22 17.53
C GLU A 357 -9.46 22.16 17.28
N ASP A 358 -8.71 21.42 18.09
CA ASP A 358 -7.27 21.21 17.90
C ASP A 358 -6.98 20.53 16.55
N LEU A 359 -7.76 19.51 16.17
CA LEU A 359 -7.67 18.88 14.85
C LEU A 359 -7.96 19.88 13.73
N LEU A 360 -8.98 20.73 13.88
CA LEU A 360 -9.27 21.79 12.91
C LEU A 360 -8.09 22.77 12.77
N HIS A 361 -7.46 23.16 13.88
CA HIS A 361 -6.27 24.00 13.88
C HIS A 361 -5.07 23.35 13.18
N LEU A 362 -4.87 22.04 13.37
CA LEU A 362 -3.81 21.28 12.68
C LEU A 362 -4.04 21.23 11.16
N GLU A 363 -5.27 20.93 10.72
CA GLU A 363 -5.61 20.92 9.29
C GLU A 363 -5.50 22.31 8.66
N LYS A 364 -5.83 23.36 9.42
CA LYS A 364 -5.63 24.76 9.01
C LYS A 364 -4.16 25.09 8.81
N ALA A 365 -3.31 24.74 9.77
CA ALA A 365 -1.88 24.94 9.68
C ALA A 365 -1.27 24.13 8.53
N TRP A 366 -1.76 22.91 8.27
CA TRP A 366 -1.38 22.10 7.12
C TRP A 366 -1.73 22.78 5.79
N LEU A 367 -2.97 23.27 5.64
CA LEU A 367 -3.39 24.00 4.44
C LEU A 367 -2.56 25.28 4.21
N GLU A 368 -2.31 26.07 5.25
CA GLU A 368 -1.48 27.29 5.15
C GLU A 368 -0.02 26.95 4.79
N ASN A 369 0.51 25.85 5.31
CA ASN A 369 1.86 25.37 4.98
C ASN A 369 1.96 24.88 3.53
N CYS A 370 0.94 24.18 3.02
CA CYS A 370 0.93 23.67 1.65
C CYS A 370 0.58 24.74 0.61
N LEU A 371 -0.30 25.69 0.94
CA LEU A 371 -0.90 26.65 0.01
C LEU A 371 -0.59 28.10 0.40
N GLY A 372 0.54 28.37 1.05
CA GLY A 372 0.91 29.73 1.48
C GLY A 372 0.87 30.75 0.35
N LEU A 373 0.18 31.87 0.58
CA LEU A 373 0.15 33.03 -0.31
C LEU A 373 1.19 34.05 0.16
N ILE A 374 2.03 34.52 -0.76
CA ILE A 374 3.09 35.49 -0.50
C ILE A 374 2.76 36.76 -1.29
N PRO A 375 2.28 37.85 -0.64
CA PRO A 375 1.91 39.08 -1.34
C PRO A 375 3.10 39.68 -2.11
N ASP A 376 4.26 39.77 -1.46
CA ASP A 376 5.50 40.27 -2.05
C ASP A 376 6.35 39.14 -2.63
N CYS A 377 5.85 38.51 -3.70
CA CYS A 377 6.60 37.48 -4.41
C CYS A 377 7.81 38.09 -5.16
N ASP A 378 8.99 37.52 -4.91
CA ASP A 378 10.21 37.80 -5.66
C ASP A 378 10.05 37.41 -7.15
N ASN A 379 10.89 37.98 -8.01
CA ASN A 379 10.86 37.70 -9.45
C ASN A 379 11.44 36.31 -9.82
N ASP A 380 11.85 35.50 -8.84
CA ASP A 380 12.44 34.18 -9.03
C ASP A 380 11.44 33.16 -9.62
N GLU A 381 11.88 32.34 -10.57
CA GLU A 381 10.99 31.43 -11.30
C GLU A 381 10.33 30.38 -10.41
N GLU A 382 11.07 29.81 -9.47
CA GLU A 382 10.57 28.78 -8.56
C GLU A 382 9.48 29.33 -7.63
N VAL A 383 9.68 30.56 -7.13
CA VAL A 383 8.71 31.24 -6.26
C VAL A 383 7.42 31.55 -7.03
N VAL A 384 7.53 32.01 -8.29
CA VAL A 384 6.36 32.24 -9.15
C VAL A 384 5.59 30.95 -9.44
N ILE A 385 6.27 29.82 -9.65
CA ILE A 385 5.62 28.52 -9.85
C ILE A 385 4.85 28.09 -8.59
N GLN A 386 5.45 28.26 -7.41
CA GLN A 386 4.81 27.97 -6.13
C GLN A 386 3.59 28.88 -5.89
N GLN A 387 3.69 30.18 -6.18
CA GLN A 387 2.56 31.09 -6.00
C GLN A 387 1.43 30.84 -7.00
N LYS A 388 1.72 30.40 -8.23
CA LYS A 388 0.71 29.90 -9.18
C LYS A 388 -0.01 28.68 -8.63
N TRP A 389 0.74 27.74 -8.06
CA TRP A 389 0.17 26.58 -7.38
C TRP A 389 -0.81 27.00 -6.29
N SER A 390 -0.39 27.85 -5.34
CA SER A 390 -1.24 28.34 -4.25
C SER A 390 -2.49 29.07 -4.78
N LEU A 391 -2.33 29.97 -5.76
CA LEU A 391 -3.42 30.74 -6.36
C LEU A 391 -4.50 29.84 -6.97
N HIS A 392 -4.10 28.84 -7.76
CA HIS A 392 -5.05 27.93 -8.41
C HIS A 392 -5.75 27.03 -7.39
N CYS A 393 -5.04 26.55 -6.37
CA CYS A 393 -5.62 25.73 -5.30
C CYS A 393 -6.64 26.52 -4.46
N TRP A 394 -6.31 27.76 -4.06
CA TRP A 394 -7.25 28.63 -3.36
C TRP A 394 -8.47 29.00 -4.20
N THR A 395 -8.29 29.17 -5.51
CA THR A 395 -9.42 29.40 -6.44
C THR A 395 -10.38 28.20 -6.44
N LEU A 396 -9.86 26.95 -6.42
CA LEU A 396 -10.70 25.75 -6.31
C LEU A 396 -11.42 25.68 -4.95
N LEU A 397 -10.69 25.88 -3.84
CA LEU A 397 -11.26 25.84 -2.49
C LEU A 397 -12.36 26.90 -2.32
N ARG A 398 -12.18 28.10 -2.89
CA ARG A 398 -13.20 29.15 -2.91
C ARG A 398 -14.46 28.73 -3.65
N GLU A 399 -14.34 28.01 -4.76
CA GLU A 399 -15.51 27.46 -5.45
C GLU A 399 -16.24 26.39 -4.63
N PHE A 400 -15.54 25.56 -3.86
CA PHE A 400 -16.20 24.63 -2.91
C PHE A 400 -17.01 25.39 -1.85
N VAL A 401 -16.45 26.44 -1.25
CA VAL A 401 -17.14 27.27 -0.26
C VAL A 401 -18.37 27.95 -0.89
N ARG A 402 -18.22 28.50 -2.09
CA ARG A 402 -19.34 29.10 -2.84
C ARG A 402 -20.47 28.10 -3.09
N LEU A 403 -20.13 26.89 -3.54
CA LEU A 403 -21.11 25.82 -3.79
C LEU A 403 -21.80 25.36 -2.51
N TYR A 404 -21.06 25.26 -1.41
CA TYR A 404 -21.62 24.92 -0.11
C TYR A 404 -22.64 25.97 0.37
N ARG A 405 -22.28 27.26 0.30
CA ARG A 405 -23.16 28.37 0.66
C ARG A 405 -24.40 28.46 -0.25
N ALA A 406 -24.27 28.14 -1.53
CA ALA A 406 -25.40 28.09 -2.45
C ALA A 406 -26.39 26.98 -2.06
N LYS A 407 -25.89 25.77 -1.81
CA LYS A 407 -26.71 24.64 -1.37
C LYS A 407 -27.40 24.89 -0.02
N GLN A 408 -26.70 25.53 0.91
CA GLN A 408 -27.26 25.93 2.20
C GLN A 408 -28.46 26.87 2.05
N LYS A 409 -28.47 27.75 1.03
CA LYS A 409 -29.58 28.66 0.74
C LYS A 409 -30.76 27.98 0.03
N GLU A 410 -30.48 26.96 -0.79
CA GLU A 410 -31.50 26.25 -1.57
C GLU A 410 -32.26 25.18 -0.76
N SER A 411 -31.60 24.53 0.21
CA SER A 411 -32.16 23.40 0.96
C SER A 411 -32.32 23.72 2.45
N VAL A 412 -33.34 24.51 2.80
CA VAL A 412 -33.61 24.90 4.21
C VAL A 412 -34.19 23.73 5.03
N ASP A 413 -34.91 22.78 4.39
CA ASP A 413 -35.74 21.79 5.11
C ASP A 413 -35.13 20.37 5.22
N CYS A 414 -34.07 20.03 4.45
CA CYS A 414 -33.46 18.68 4.45
C CYS A 414 -31.96 18.73 4.12
N TRP A 415 -31.22 19.55 4.87
CA TRP A 415 -29.77 19.68 4.72
C TRP A 415 -29.03 18.73 5.66
N ASP A 416 -28.22 17.84 5.09
CA ASP A 416 -27.24 17.05 5.85
C ASP A 416 -25.95 17.88 5.98
N PRO A 417 -25.56 18.32 7.20
CA PRO A 417 -24.40 19.18 7.40
C PRO A 417 -23.07 18.50 7.08
N LEU A 418 -23.03 17.16 6.97
CA LEU A 418 -21.81 16.42 6.65
C LEU A 418 -21.59 16.20 5.16
N LYS A 419 -22.58 16.55 4.31
CA LYS A 419 -22.41 16.41 2.87
C LYS A 419 -21.51 17.50 2.32
N LEU A 420 -20.28 17.10 2.01
CA LEU A 420 -19.28 17.96 1.41
C LEU A 420 -19.74 18.52 0.04
N PRO A 421 -19.30 19.73 -0.32
CA PRO A 421 -19.56 20.28 -1.64
C PRO A 421 -18.80 19.48 -2.69
N VAL A 422 -19.55 18.72 -3.48
CA VAL A 422 -19.01 17.97 -4.61
C VAL A 422 -19.09 18.81 -5.88
N ILE A 423 -17.99 18.92 -6.62
CA ILE A 423 -17.98 19.35 -8.01
C ILE A 423 -18.14 18.09 -8.87
N PRO A 424 -19.35 17.87 -9.44
CA PRO A 424 -19.56 16.69 -10.25
C PRO A 424 -18.77 16.78 -11.55
N ALA A 425 -18.18 15.65 -11.96
CA ALA A 425 -17.53 15.52 -13.27
C ALA A 425 -18.54 15.73 -14.41
N VAL A 426 -19.78 15.29 -14.22
CA VAL A 426 -20.86 15.36 -15.22
C VAL A 426 -21.84 16.46 -14.84
N CYS A 427 -22.14 17.34 -15.79
CA CYS A 427 -23.13 18.41 -15.60
C CYS A 427 -24.54 17.78 -15.56
N TYR A 428 -25.08 17.54 -14.36
CA TYR A 428 -26.45 16.99 -14.19
C TYR A 428 -27.57 17.95 -14.60
N LEU A 429 -27.24 19.16 -15.07
CA LEU A 429 -28.21 20.16 -15.56
C LEU A 429 -28.74 19.90 -16.98
N PHE A 430 -28.28 18.84 -17.67
CA PHE A 430 -28.75 18.47 -19.00
C PHE A 430 -29.46 17.09 -19.06
N HIS A 431 -30.04 16.65 -17.94
CA HIS A 431 -30.68 15.33 -17.84
C HIS A 431 -31.93 15.17 -18.73
N PHE A 432 -32.51 16.25 -19.27
CA PHE A 432 -33.77 16.15 -20.03
C PHE A 432 -33.64 16.15 -21.57
N LEU A 433 -32.49 16.52 -22.15
CA LEU A 433 -32.38 16.66 -23.62
C LEU A 433 -31.25 15.85 -24.28
N CYS A 434 -30.32 15.27 -23.53
CA CYS A 434 -29.08 14.68 -24.08
C CYS A 434 -29.01 13.15 -24.01
N ALA A 435 -30.16 12.47 -24.02
CA ALA A 435 -30.24 11.00 -24.02
C ALA A 435 -29.75 10.34 -25.34
N MET A 436 -29.48 11.13 -26.39
CA MET A 436 -29.18 10.60 -27.73
C MET A 436 -27.71 10.77 -28.18
N LEU A 437 -26.85 11.43 -27.40
CA LEU A 437 -25.45 11.71 -27.79
C LEU A 437 -24.40 11.21 -26.77
N HIS A 438 -24.65 10.05 -26.16
CA HIS A 438 -23.77 9.46 -25.13
C HIS A 438 -22.68 8.54 -25.71
N ALA A 439 -21.97 8.97 -26.76
CA ALA A 439 -20.93 8.16 -27.40
C ALA A 439 -19.50 8.72 -27.35
N ILE A 440 -19.27 9.90 -26.77
CA ILE A 440 -17.91 10.47 -26.63
C ILE A 440 -17.78 11.10 -25.24
N LEU A 441 -17.71 10.27 -24.21
CA LEU A 441 -17.55 10.67 -22.81
C LEU A 441 -16.06 10.74 -22.45
N THR A 442 -15.44 11.89 -22.76
CA THR A 442 -14.12 12.27 -22.24
C THR A 442 -14.23 13.61 -21.50
N HIS A 443 -15.04 13.70 -20.45
CA HIS A 443 -15.10 14.89 -19.60
C HIS A 443 -15.26 14.51 -18.13
N LEU A 444 -14.17 14.02 -17.52
CA LEU A 444 -14.16 13.56 -16.13
C LEU A 444 -13.48 14.54 -15.14
N GLN A 445 -12.92 15.67 -15.59
CA GLN A 445 -12.26 16.67 -14.72
C GLN A 445 -12.47 18.12 -15.23
N TRP A 446 -13.30 18.31 -16.26
CA TRP A 446 -13.34 19.53 -17.06
C TRP A 446 -13.69 20.77 -16.23
N ARG A 447 -14.60 20.66 -15.25
CA ARG A 447 -15.06 21.82 -14.48
C ARG A 447 -13.98 22.33 -13.53
N CYS A 448 -13.28 21.41 -12.85
CA CYS A 448 -12.12 21.77 -12.04
C CYS A 448 -10.98 22.31 -12.92
N GLN A 449 -10.78 21.72 -14.10
CA GLN A 449 -9.81 22.24 -15.09
C GLN A 449 -10.20 23.63 -15.62
N GLN A 450 -11.48 23.96 -15.73
CA GLN A 450 -11.90 25.32 -16.11
C GLN A 450 -11.66 26.33 -14.98
N ILE A 451 -11.87 25.91 -13.73
CA ILE A 451 -11.66 26.76 -12.55
C ILE A 451 -10.16 26.98 -12.30
N MET A 452 -9.37 25.91 -12.30
CA MET A 452 -7.93 25.94 -11.99
C MET A 452 -7.05 26.15 -13.22
N THR A 453 -7.56 26.03 -14.45
CA THR A 453 -6.81 26.07 -15.72
C THR A 453 -5.71 25.02 -15.91
N ARG A 454 -5.26 24.32 -14.84
CA ARG A 454 -4.26 23.25 -14.88
C ARG A 454 -4.76 21.93 -14.27
N PRO A 455 -4.81 20.83 -15.04
CA PRO A 455 -5.23 19.52 -14.53
C PRO A 455 -4.21 18.84 -13.62
N ASP A 456 -2.91 19.04 -13.88
CA ASP A 456 -1.84 18.28 -13.22
C ASP A 456 -1.82 18.47 -11.70
N TYR A 457 -2.35 19.61 -11.23
CA TYR A 457 -2.41 19.93 -9.81
C TYR A 457 -3.41 19.09 -9.03
N LEU A 458 -4.41 18.50 -9.70
CA LEU A 458 -5.42 17.67 -9.02
C LEU A 458 -4.79 16.40 -8.44
N ASP A 459 -3.88 15.76 -9.18
CA ASP A 459 -3.19 14.55 -8.72
C ASP A 459 -2.28 14.84 -7.51
N GLU A 460 -1.68 16.03 -7.46
CA GLU A 460 -0.85 16.44 -6.33
C GLU A 460 -1.70 16.84 -5.11
N LEU A 461 -2.83 17.52 -5.32
CA LEU A 461 -3.77 17.85 -4.25
C LEU A 461 -4.43 16.60 -3.61
N ASP A 462 -4.71 15.57 -4.41
CA ASP A 462 -5.22 14.27 -3.93
C ASP A 462 -4.17 13.59 -3.05
N ARG A 463 -2.90 13.56 -3.48
CA ARG A 463 -1.79 12.99 -2.68
C ARG A 463 -1.50 13.76 -1.39
N LEU A 464 -1.82 15.04 -1.34
CA LEU A 464 -1.66 15.88 -0.14
C LEU A 464 -2.85 15.76 0.84
N ASP A 465 -3.81 14.88 0.56
CA ASP A 465 -5.04 14.70 1.34
C ASP A 465 -5.86 16.04 1.44
N ILE A 466 -5.77 16.94 0.44
CA ILE A 466 -6.52 18.22 0.43
C ILE A 466 -7.86 18.06 -0.30
N ILE A 467 -7.84 17.35 -1.43
CA ILE A 467 -9.04 16.98 -2.17
C ILE A 467 -9.11 15.46 -2.24
N TYR A 468 -10.31 14.95 -2.49
CA TYR A 468 -10.52 13.56 -2.84
C TYR A 468 -11.23 13.47 -4.18
N ILE A 469 -10.71 12.62 -5.05
CA ILE A 469 -11.33 12.31 -6.35
C ILE A 469 -12.03 10.95 -6.26
N ASP A 470 -13.33 10.92 -6.52
CA ASP A 470 -14.09 9.67 -6.50
C ASP A 470 -13.88 8.84 -7.77
N MET A 471 -14.35 7.58 -7.78
CA MET A 471 -14.37 6.71 -8.98
C MET A 471 -15.12 7.30 -10.17
N ASN A 472 -16.12 8.16 -9.90
CA ASN A 472 -16.86 8.92 -10.91
C ASN A 472 -16.14 10.22 -11.33
N SER A 473 -14.92 10.43 -10.82
CA SER A 473 -14.10 11.64 -10.85
C SER A 473 -14.80 12.91 -10.39
N ASN A 474 -15.77 12.74 -9.50
CA ASN A 474 -16.27 13.85 -8.72
C ASN A 474 -15.16 14.32 -7.78
N VAL A 475 -14.95 15.63 -7.70
CA VAL A 475 -13.93 16.23 -6.84
C VAL A 475 -14.63 16.86 -5.65
N GLN A 476 -14.15 16.55 -4.46
CA GLN A 476 -14.61 17.13 -3.20
C GLN A 476 -13.40 17.46 -2.32
N PRO A 477 -13.55 18.33 -1.31
CA PRO A 477 -12.56 18.40 -0.23
C PRO A 477 -12.32 17.01 0.34
N ASP A 478 -11.11 16.67 0.77
CA ASP A 478 -10.84 15.34 1.32
C ASP A 478 -11.76 15.06 2.50
N SER A 479 -11.76 15.94 3.51
CA SER A 479 -12.51 15.78 4.74
C SER A 479 -13.28 17.03 5.15
N MET A 480 -14.21 16.86 6.12
CA MET A 480 -14.95 17.98 6.71
C MET A 480 -14.04 18.97 7.44
N LEU A 481 -12.97 18.49 8.08
CA LEU A 481 -12.00 19.35 8.75
C LEU A 481 -11.23 20.21 7.75
N ILE A 482 -10.74 19.62 6.65
CA ILE A 482 -10.09 20.37 5.56
C ILE A 482 -11.04 21.40 4.97
N PHE A 483 -12.29 21.01 4.72
CA PHE A 483 -13.28 21.94 4.19
C PHE A 483 -13.56 23.13 5.13
N ARG A 484 -13.72 22.86 6.43
CA ARG A 484 -13.90 23.91 7.45
C ARG A 484 -12.67 24.79 7.59
N ALA A 485 -11.48 24.20 7.59
CA ALA A 485 -10.23 24.94 7.64
C ALA A 485 -10.11 25.89 6.43
N ALA A 486 -10.49 25.43 5.23
CA ALA A 486 -10.54 26.27 4.05
C ALA A 486 -11.59 27.39 4.17
N LEU A 487 -12.79 27.07 4.67
CA LEU A 487 -13.87 28.04 4.91
C LEU A 487 -13.41 29.13 5.89
N ASP A 488 -12.77 28.75 7.00
CA ASP A 488 -12.24 29.66 8.01
C ASP A 488 -11.10 30.55 7.51
N ILE A 489 -10.37 30.14 6.47
CA ILE A 489 -9.31 30.96 5.86
C ILE A 489 -9.89 31.91 4.83
N ILE A 490 -10.79 31.41 3.97
CA ILE A 490 -11.41 32.18 2.88
C ILE A 490 -12.32 33.28 3.44
N GLU A 491 -13.00 33.03 4.56
CA GLU A 491 -13.89 34.00 5.19
C GLU A 491 -13.16 35.02 6.08
N ARG A 492 -11.82 34.97 6.20
CA ARG A 492 -11.06 36.01 6.89
C ARG A 492 -11.13 37.34 6.15
N GLU A 493 -11.18 38.42 6.92
CA GLU A 493 -11.08 39.78 6.38
C GLU A 493 -9.77 39.96 5.59
N GLY A 494 -9.86 40.52 4.39
CA GLY A 494 -8.72 40.76 3.50
C GLY A 494 -8.23 39.56 2.68
N PHE A 495 -8.82 38.36 2.81
CA PHE A 495 -8.37 37.20 2.03
C PHE A 495 -8.59 37.36 0.52
N ASP A 496 -9.74 37.89 0.09
CA ASP A 496 -10.03 38.11 -1.32
C ASP A 496 -9.11 39.18 -1.94
N GLU A 497 -8.76 40.21 -1.17
CA GLU A 497 -7.79 41.24 -1.57
C GLU A 497 -6.41 40.63 -1.73
N LEU A 498 -5.94 39.87 -0.72
CA LEU A 498 -4.66 39.15 -0.76
C LEU A 498 -4.55 38.23 -1.98
N LEU A 499 -5.61 37.47 -2.28
CA LEU A 499 -5.64 36.54 -3.40
C LEU A 499 -5.55 37.26 -4.75
N GLU A 500 -6.23 38.41 -4.89
CA GLU A 500 -6.19 39.21 -6.11
C GLU A 500 -4.88 40.00 -6.27
N ASP A 501 -4.28 40.45 -5.17
CA ASP A 501 -2.97 41.08 -5.15
C ASP A 501 -1.89 40.12 -5.66
N VAL A 502 -1.86 38.89 -5.14
CA VAL A 502 -0.97 37.82 -5.62
C VAL A 502 -1.23 37.51 -7.10
N ARG A 503 -2.50 37.47 -7.52
CA ARG A 503 -2.86 37.26 -8.95
C ARG A 503 -2.31 38.38 -9.83
N CYS A 504 -2.47 39.64 -9.43
CA CYS A 504 -1.97 40.80 -10.16
C CYS A 504 -0.45 40.77 -10.25
N ARG A 505 0.23 40.50 -9.13
CA ARG A 505 1.68 40.40 -9.06
C ARG A 505 2.25 39.32 -9.99
N ILE A 506 1.65 38.13 -10.01
CA ILE A 506 2.06 37.06 -10.93
C ILE A 506 1.91 37.50 -12.39
N LYS A 507 0.79 38.14 -12.75
CA LYS A 507 0.57 38.65 -14.12
C LYS A 507 1.60 39.71 -14.51
N GLU A 508 1.97 40.62 -13.60
CA GLU A 508 3.02 41.61 -13.84
C GLU A 508 4.36 40.94 -14.13
N ILE A 509 4.76 39.96 -13.32
CA ILE A 509 6.02 39.22 -13.52
C ILE A 509 6.00 38.47 -14.86
N GLU A 510 4.89 37.83 -15.21
CA GLU A 510 4.73 37.16 -16.51
C GLU A 510 4.81 38.15 -17.69
N ASN A 511 4.24 39.34 -17.55
CA ASN A 511 4.29 40.38 -18.57
C ASN A 511 5.71 40.96 -18.71
N LEU A 512 6.47 41.09 -17.62
CA LEU A 512 7.87 41.53 -17.66
C LEU A 512 8.80 40.50 -18.35
N ARG A 513 8.42 39.22 -18.36
CA ARG A 513 9.17 38.14 -19.01
C ARG A 513 8.84 37.97 -20.50
N ARG A 514 7.72 38.52 -20.97
CA ARG A 514 7.32 38.52 -22.38
C ARG A 514 7.91 39.72 -23.10
#